data_AF-A0A2P2IVV2-F1
#
_entry.id   AF-A0A2P2IVV2-F1
#
_cell.length_a   1.000
_cell.length_b   1.000
_cell.length_c   1.000
_cell.angle_alpha   90.00
_cell.angle_beta   90.00
_cell.angle_gamma   90.00
#
_symmetry.space_group_name_H-M   'P 1'
#
loop_
_entity.id
_entity.type
_entity.pdbx_description
1 polymer ?
#
loop_
_entity_poly.entity_id
_entity_poly.type
_entity_poly.pdbx_seq_one_letter_code
_entity_poly.pdbx_strand_id
1 'polypeptide(L)'
;MACYNPETEEFQSVCRVMSGFSDAFYIQMKEFFSGDKILAKKPPYYHTSEVPDTWFPPELVWEIRGADFTISPVHQAAVGLVHPSRGISIRFPRFVGSVSDRNPEDCSTAADIAEMFNSQTRKMDVTAEN
;
A
#
# COMPACT_ATOMS: atom_id res chain seq x y z
N MET A 1 2.40 0.16 -3.32
CA MET A 1 2.60 0.04 -1.87
C MET A 1 1.40 -0.64 -1.27
N ALA A 2 1.60 -1.38 -0.18
CA ALA A 2 0.56 -2.15 0.49
C ALA A 2 0.66 -2.00 2.02
N CYS A 3 -0.46 -2.23 2.69
CA CYS A 3 -0.53 -2.50 4.13
C CYS A 3 -0.75 -4.01 4.35
N TYR A 4 -0.54 -4.49 5.57
CA TYR A 4 -0.75 -5.89 5.92
C TYR A 4 -2.11 -6.10 6.61
N ASN A 5 -2.84 -7.15 6.25
CA ASN A 5 -4.02 -7.57 6.99
C ASN A 5 -3.70 -8.85 7.79
N PRO A 6 -3.54 -8.76 9.13
CA PRO A 6 -3.22 -9.93 9.94
C PRO A 6 -4.36 -10.95 10.02
N GLU A 7 -5.61 -10.56 9.74
CA GLU A 7 -6.76 -11.49 9.78
C GLU A 7 -6.81 -12.41 8.55
N THR A 8 -6.41 -11.90 7.39
CA THR A 8 -6.40 -12.67 6.12
C THR A 8 -5.00 -13.11 5.69
N GLU A 9 -3.97 -12.64 6.39
CA GLU A 9 -2.55 -12.83 6.05
C GLU A 9 -2.20 -12.35 4.63
N GLU A 10 -2.78 -11.19 4.24
CA GLU A 10 -2.63 -10.62 2.89
C GLU A 10 -2.02 -9.21 2.92
N PHE A 11 -1.29 -8.87 1.84
CA PHE A 11 -0.88 -7.51 1.57
C PHE A 11 -1.91 -6.81 0.68
N GLN A 12 -2.52 -5.76 1.19
CA GLN A 12 -3.58 -4.99 0.52
C GLN A 12 -3.01 -3.71 -0.08
N SER A 13 -3.21 -3.46 -1.37
CA SER A 13 -2.66 -2.24 -1.97
C SER A 13 -3.31 -0.98 -1.41
N VAL A 14 -2.50 0.05 -1.17
CA VAL A 14 -2.94 1.33 -0.59
C VAL A 14 -2.63 2.52 -1.49
N CYS A 15 -1.50 2.53 -2.20
CA CYS A 15 -1.19 3.62 -3.13
C CYS A 15 -0.09 3.25 -4.13
N ARG A 16 0.01 4.07 -5.18
CA ARG A 16 1.17 4.19 -6.05
C ARG A 16 2.01 5.39 -5.62
N VAL A 17 3.32 5.20 -5.46
CA VAL A 17 4.25 6.26 -5.06
C VAL A 17 5.19 6.54 -6.21
N MET A 18 5.26 7.81 -6.64
CA MET A 18 6.06 8.23 -7.80
C MET A 18 6.98 9.42 -7.48
N SER A 19 7.11 9.79 -6.20
CA SER A 19 7.95 10.93 -5.79
C SER A 19 8.56 10.70 -4.41
N GLY A 20 9.63 11.44 -4.09
CA GLY A 20 10.39 11.32 -2.85
C GLY A 20 11.66 10.46 -2.98
N PHE A 21 11.88 9.82 -4.14
CA PHE A 21 13.05 8.99 -4.40
C PHE A 21 14.21 9.79 -4.97
N SER A 22 15.44 9.44 -4.59
CA SER A 22 16.68 9.95 -5.19
C SER A 22 17.19 9.05 -6.31
N ASP A 23 18.07 9.56 -7.17
CA ASP A 23 18.70 8.75 -8.23
C ASP A 23 19.46 7.55 -7.65
N ALA A 24 20.16 7.75 -6.53
CA ALA A 24 20.87 6.68 -5.83
C ALA A 24 19.90 5.59 -5.32
N PHE A 25 18.72 5.97 -4.85
CA PHE A 25 17.68 5.02 -4.46
C PHE A 25 17.24 4.16 -5.65
N TYR A 26 16.98 4.77 -6.81
CA TYR A 26 16.57 4.01 -7.99
C TYR A 26 17.64 3.03 -8.46
N ILE A 27 18.91 3.41 -8.42
CA ILE A 27 20.03 2.51 -8.76
C ILE A 27 20.03 1.32 -7.80
N GLN A 28 19.97 1.57 -6.49
CA GLN A 28 19.97 0.52 -5.47
C GLN A 28 18.76 -0.41 -5.60
N MET A 29 17.55 0.13 -5.79
CA MET A 29 16.34 -0.68 -5.91
C MET A 29 16.29 -1.49 -7.20
N LYS A 30 16.83 -0.96 -8.30
CA LYS A 30 16.94 -1.71 -9.56
C LYS A 30 17.89 -2.90 -9.43
N GLU A 31 19.00 -2.73 -8.69
CA GLU A 31 19.91 -3.82 -8.38
C GLU A 31 19.26 -4.82 -7.42
N PHE A 32 18.63 -4.34 -6.35
CA PHE A 32 17.98 -5.17 -5.34
C PHE A 32 16.85 -6.02 -5.89
N PHE A 33 15.97 -5.47 -6.74
CA PHE A 33 14.84 -6.17 -7.35
C PHE A 33 15.16 -6.71 -8.75
N SER A 34 16.36 -7.25 -8.95
CA SER A 34 16.77 -7.89 -10.20
C SER A 34 16.74 -9.42 -10.09
N GLY A 35 16.80 -10.10 -11.23
CA GLY A 35 16.95 -11.56 -11.28
C GLY A 35 15.76 -12.33 -10.71
N ASP A 36 16.01 -13.14 -9.69
CA ASP A 36 15.07 -14.08 -9.08
C ASP A 36 13.96 -13.41 -8.26
N LYS A 37 14.13 -12.13 -7.90
CA LYS A 37 13.09 -11.33 -7.22
C LYS A 37 12.01 -10.80 -8.14
N ILE A 38 12.16 -10.96 -9.45
CA ILE A 38 11.10 -10.66 -10.42
C ILE A 38 10.16 -11.86 -10.50
N LEU A 39 8.95 -11.69 -9.99
CA LEU A 39 7.94 -12.73 -9.98
C LEU A 39 7.17 -12.76 -11.31
N ALA A 40 7.01 -13.95 -11.87
CA ALA A 40 6.30 -14.15 -13.14
C ALA A 40 4.79 -13.85 -13.06
N LYS A 41 4.20 -13.88 -11.85
CA LYS A 41 2.78 -13.64 -11.63
C LYS A 41 2.51 -13.02 -10.26
N LYS A 42 1.34 -12.41 -10.11
CA LYS A 42 0.84 -11.88 -8.84
C LYS A 42 0.84 -12.98 -7.75
N PRO A 43 1.49 -12.74 -6.60
CA PRO A 43 1.35 -13.61 -5.43
C PRO A 43 -0.12 -13.78 -5.00
N PRO A 44 -0.53 -14.96 -4.52
CA PRO A 44 -1.91 -15.20 -4.09
C PRO A 44 -2.29 -14.33 -2.89
N TYR A 45 -1.35 -14.07 -1.98
CA TYR A 45 -1.53 -13.24 -0.78
C TYR A 45 -1.45 -11.72 -1.05
N TYR A 46 -1.44 -11.29 -2.32
CA TYR A 46 -1.57 -9.88 -2.69
C TYR A 46 -3.01 -9.56 -3.08
N HIS A 47 -3.66 -8.73 -2.26
CA HIS A 47 -5.00 -8.25 -2.49
C HIS A 47 -4.98 -6.86 -3.12
N THR A 48 -5.15 -6.80 -4.44
CA THR A 48 -5.07 -5.56 -5.22
C THR A 48 -5.75 -5.72 -6.57
N SER A 49 -6.42 -4.64 -7.03
CA SER A 49 -6.89 -4.53 -8.42
C SER A 49 -5.87 -3.86 -9.34
N GLU A 50 -4.71 -3.48 -8.81
CA GLU A 50 -3.61 -2.93 -9.59
C GLU A 50 -2.96 -3.98 -10.48
N VAL A 51 -2.57 -3.55 -11.69
CA VAL A 51 -1.82 -4.36 -12.65
C VAL A 51 -0.49 -3.66 -12.95
N PRO A 52 0.55 -3.85 -12.11
CA PRO A 52 1.89 -3.37 -12.41
C PRO A 52 2.54 -4.21 -13.53
N ASP A 53 3.56 -3.63 -14.16
CA ASP A 53 4.36 -4.33 -15.19
C ASP A 53 5.17 -5.49 -14.62
N THR A 54 5.49 -5.45 -13.32
CA THR A 54 6.34 -6.44 -12.65
C THR A 54 5.87 -6.66 -11.22
N TRP A 55 5.93 -7.91 -10.77
CA TRP A 55 5.61 -8.32 -9.41
C TRP A 55 6.90 -8.62 -8.63
N PHE A 56 6.92 -8.26 -7.36
CA PHE A 56 8.05 -8.48 -6.45
C PHE A 56 7.58 -9.13 -5.16
N PRO A 57 8.42 -9.95 -4.50
CA PRO A 57 8.12 -10.46 -3.16
C PRO A 57 8.08 -9.31 -2.15
N PRO A 58 7.35 -9.46 -1.05
CA PRO A 58 7.36 -8.48 0.02
C PRO A 58 8.68 -8.65 0.78
N GLU A 59 9.57 -7.65 0.68
CA GLU A 59 10.89 -7.70 1.34
C GLU A 59 11.25 -6.41 2.08
N LEU A 60 10.68 -5.27 1.66
CA LEU A 60 11.06 -3.96 2.17
C LEU A 60 9.88 -3.21 2.76
N VAL A 61 10.10 -2.57 3.89
CA VAL A 61 9.16 -1.64 4.51
C VAL A 61 9.65 -0.20 4.31
N TRP A 62 8.76 0.66 3.81
CA TRP A 62 9.06 2.06 3.55
C TRP A 62 8.10 2.98 4.29
N GLU A 63 8.63 4.08 4.81
CA GLU A 63 7.81 5.17 5.33
C GLU A 63 7.27 5.99 4.15
N ILE A 64 5.95 6.07 4.06
CA ILE A 64 5.22 6.85 3.06
C ILE A 64 4.43 7.94 3.76
N ARG A 65 4.51 9.17 3.25
CA ARG A 65 3.72 10.31 3.71
C ARG A 65 2.74 10.76 2.64
N GLY A 66 1.52 11.10 3.04
CA GLY A 66 0.51 11.70 2.16
C GLY A 66 -0.21 12.87 2.82
N ALA A 67 -1.13 13.48 2.09
CA ALA A 67 -1.92 14.63 2.56
C ALA A 67 -3.21 14.20 3.28
N ASP A 68 -3.96 13.29 2.68
CA ASP A 68 -5.24 12.77 3.18
C ASP A 68 -5.48 11.35 2.65
N PHE A 69 -6.36 10.60 3.29
CA PHE A 69 -6.84 9.30 2.83
C PHE A 69 -8.18 9.44 2.13
N THR A 70 -8.38 8.69 1.04
CA THR A 70 -9.59 8.72 0.23
C THR A 70 -10.13 7.31 -0.05
N ILE A 71 -11.43 7.18 -0.27
CA ILE A 71 -12.02 5.93 -0.77
C ILE A 71 -11.49 5.69 -2.19
N SER A 72 -11.07 4.45 -2.46
CA SER A 72 -10.48 4.05 -3.73
C SER A 72 -11.26 2.89 -4.36
N PRO A 73 -11.58 2.97 -5.67
CA PRO A 73 -12.14 1.83 -6.39
C PRO A 73 -11.08 0.81 -6.83
N VAL A 74 -9.79 1.13 -6.71
CA VAL A 74 -8.68 0.29 -7.21
C VAL A 74 -7.88 -0.34 -6.08
N HIS A 75 -7.58 0.45 -5.05
CA HIS A 75 -6.85 -0.01 -3.88
C HIS A 75 -7.78 -0.75 -2.92
N GLN A 76 -7.23 -1.76 -2.26
CA GLN A 76 -8.00 -2.71 -1.46
C GLN A 76 -7.67 -2.65 0.05
N ALA A 77 -6.82 -1.71 0.46
CA ALA A 77 -6.53 -1.48 1.87
C ALA A 77 -7.82 -1.21 2.66
N ALA A 78 -8.04 -1.94 3.75
CA ALA A 78 -9.18 -1.76 4.65
C ALA A 78 -10.56 -1.88 3.97
N VAL A 79 -10.65 -2.58 2.84
CA VAL A 79 -11.94 -2.90 2.22
C VAL A 79 -12.82 -3.68 3.22
N GLY A 80 -14.10 -3.33 3.31
CA GLY A 80 -15.04 -3.89 4.28
C GLY A 80 -14.99 -3.25 5.67
N LEU A 81 -13.90 -2.57 6.05
CA LEU A 81 -13.81 -1.87 7.35
C LEU A 81 -14.43 -0.47 7.31
N VAL A 82 -14.25 0.24 6.19
CA VAL A 82 -14.80 1.60 6.00
C VAL A 82 -15.88 1.62 4.93
N HIS A 83 -15.66 0.97 3.79
CA HIS A 83 -16.64 0.86 2.71
C HIS A 83 -16.81 -0.61 2.31
N PRO A 84 -18.03 -1.10 2.05
CA PRO A 84 -18.29 -2.53 1.84
C PRO A 84 -17.55 -3.15 0.65
N SER A 85 -17.30 -2.37 -0.41
CA SER A 85 -16.70 -2.85 -1.66
C SER A 85 -15.51 -2.03 -2.18
N ARG A 86 -15.08 -1.00 -1.45
CA ARG A 86 -14.00 -0.10 -1.88
C ARG A 86 -12.95 -0.01 -0.77
N GLY A 87 -11.68 -0.03 -1.13
CA GLY A 87 -10.60 0.17 -0.17
C GLY A 87 -10.28 1.65 0.02
N ILE A 88 -9.15 1.89 0.67
CA ILE A 88 -8.63 3.20 1.01
C ILE A 88 -7.34 3.46 0.24
N SER A 89 -7.12 4.70 -0.17
CA SER A 89 -5.88 5.16 -0.75
C SER A 89 -5.34 6.43 -0.11
N ILE A 90 -4.05 6.67 -0.30
CA ILE A 90 -3.35 7.86 0.18
C ILE A 90 -3.25 8.87 -0.97
N ARG A 91 -3.69 10.10 -0.73
CA ARG A 91 -3.56 11.21 -1.67
C ARG A 91 -2.19 11.86 -1.56
N PHE A 92 -1.59 12.14 -2.71
CA PHE A 92 -0.24 12.72 -2.84
C PHE A 92 0.85 11.96 -2.05
N PRO A 93 0.94 10.63 -2.20
CA PRO A 93 1.89 9.86 -1.43
C PRO A 93 3.32 10.13 -1.92
N ARG A 94 4.24 10.24 -0.96
CA ARG A 94 5.68 10.46 -1.18
C ARG A 94 6.48 9.51 -0.31
N PHE A 95 7.53 8.95 -0.88
CA PHE A 95 8.51 8.20 -0.12
C PHE A 95 9.28 9.15 0.83
N VAL A 96 9.48 8.70 2.06
CA VAL A 96 10.25 9.43 3.08
C VAL A 96 11.57 8.73 3.35
N GLY A 97 11.54 7.41 3.57
CA GLY A 97 12.73 6.64 3.91
C GLY A 97 12.45 5.13 4.01
N SER A 98 13.53 4.36 4.05
CA SER A 98 13.48 2.91 4.29
C SER A 98 13.46 2.61 5.78
N VAL A 99 12.68 1.61 6.18
CA VAL A 99 12.57 1.12 7.56
C VAL A 99 13.17 -0.27 7.61
N SER A 100 14.47 -0.36 7.91
CA SER A 100 15.25 -1.61 7.81
C SER A 100 15.10 -2.56 9.00
N ASP A 101 14.50 -2.10 10.09
CA ASP A 101 14.31 -2.84 11.34
C ASP A 101 12.95 -3.56 11.43
N ARG A 102 12.17 -3.59 10.35
CA ARG A 102 10.84 -4.20 10.30
C ARG A 102 10.73 -5.24 9.20
N ASN A 103 10.03 -6.34 9.49
CA ASN A 103 9.62 -7.27 8.46
C ASN A 103 8.39 -6.73 7.71
N PRO A 104 8.11 -7.22 6.49
CA PRO A 104 6.92 -6.81 5.74
C PRO A 104 5.61 -6.95 6.51
N GLU A 105 5.47 -7.99 7.32
CA GLU A 105 4.30 -8.26 8.16
C GLU A 105 4.15 -7.27 9.33
N ASP A 106 5.23 -6.57 9.70
CA ASP A 106 5.26 -5.54 10.75
C ASP A 106 4.98 -4.12 10.19
N CYS A 107 4.58 -4.02 8.92
CA CYS A 107 4.15 -2.75 8.33
C CYS A 107 2.78 -2.30 8.88
N SER A 108 2.34 -1.09 8.51
CA SER A 108 1.01 -0.61 8.90
C SER A 108 -0.08 -1.60 8.49
N THR A 109 -1.05 -1.81 9.37
CA THR A 109 -2.12 -2.77 9.17
C THR A 109 -3.33 -2.16 8.45
N ALA A 110 -4.21 -3.00 7.91
CA ALA A 110 -5.51 -2.56 7.38
C ALA A 110 -6.33 -1.79 8.43
N ALA A 111 -6.27 -2.21 9.70
CA ALA A 111 -6.92 -1.52 10.81
C ALA A 111 -6.33 -0.13 11.06
N ASP A 112 -5.00 0.01 11.03
CA ASP A 112 -4.32 1.31 11.16
C ASP A 112 -4.77 2.28 10.06
N ILE A 113 -4.85 1.80 8.81
CA ILE A 113 -5.31 2.63 7.68
C ILE A 113 -6.77 3.07 7.87
N ALA A 114 -7.64 2.18 8.35
CA ALA A 114 -9.03 2.52 8.65
C ALA A 114 -9.16 3.56 9.78
N GLU A 115 -8.38 3.39 10.86
CA GLU A 115 -8.35 4.33 11.98
C GLU A 115 -7.85 5.71 11.53
N MET A 116 -6.75 5.75 10.76
CA MET A 116 -6.22 6.99 10.19
C MET A 116 -7.21 7.67 9.25
N PHE A 117 -7.98 6.91 8.46
CA PHE A 117 -9.02 7.47 7.61
C PHE A 117 -10.16 8.11 8.42
N ASN A 118 -10.60 7.45 9.49
CA ASN A 118 -11.72 7.92 10.33
C ASN A 118 -11.33 9.11 11.22
N SER A 119 -10.05 9.25 11.57
CA SER A 119 -9.53 10.35 12.38
C SER A 119 -9.28 11.64 11.58
N GLN A 120 -9.48 11.63 10.26
CA GLN A 120 -9.34 12.83 9.43
C GLN A 120 -10.38 13.89 9.81
N THR A 121 -9.94 15.15 9.92
CA THR A 121 -10.84 16.28 10.23
C THR A 121 -11.85 16.53 9.12
N ARG A 122 -11.49 16.26 7.86
CA ARG A 122 -12.40 16.34 6.71
C ARG A 122 -13.21 15.05 6.61
N LYS A 123 -14.49 15.12 6.96
CA LYS A 123 -15.41 14.00 6.75
C LYS A 123 -15.56 13.72 5.25
N MET A 124 -15.33 12.47 4.86
CA MET A 124 -15.60 12.00 3.51
C MET A 124 -16.98 11.36 3.46
N ASP A 125 -17.69 11.55 2.34
CA ASP A 125 -18.96 10.89 2.10
C ASP A 125 -18.69 9.42 1.75
N VAL A 126 -19.05 8.53 2.66
CA VAL A 126 -18.93 7.08 2.50
C VAL A 126 -20.32 6.53 2.14
N THR A 127 -20.91 7.07 1.09
CA THR A 127 -22.17 6.57 0.55
C THR A 127 -21.88 5.34 -0.31
N ALA A 128 -22.46 4.21 0.07
CA ALA A 128 -22.51 3.02 -0.77
C ALA A 128 -23.53 3.31 -1.89
N GLU A 129 -23.05 3.49 -3.12
CA GLU A 129 -23.93 3.39 -4.28
C GLU A 129 -24.23 1.89 -4.46
N ASN A 130 -25.49 1.52 -4.21
CA ASN A 130 -26.05 0.18 -4.33
C ASN A 130 -26.03 -0.33 -5.78
#